data_AF-A0AAN6V217-F1
#
_entry.id   AF-A0AAN6V217-F1
#
_cell.length_a   1.000
_cell.length_b   1.000
_cell.length_c   1.000
_cell.angle_alpha   90.00
_cell.angle_beta   90.00
_cell.angle_gamma   90.00
#
_symmetry.space_group_name_H-M   'P 1'
#
loop_
_entity.id
_entity.type
_entity.pdbx_description
1 polymer ?
#
loop_
_entity_poly.entity_id
_entity_poly.type
_entity_poly.pdbx_seq_one_letter_code
_entity_poly.pdbx_strand_id
1 'polypeptide(L)'
;MAAIFDFGGRNLVNLYETVMTRDHVFAYLDSVIANGGGFNPPIQDNVRADLQTIRDQIALLSLPNGAEYSGNATLRPNQHLRRSLNAGWNAQPRTAPSKFDLLVQDAHFWRKQRPDGHELPYWSPYDLLGLFLSKMGPAPNHGTANRDNFYIPLVAVYARFCMLIAGNKRPALTTDPARANRRTRGAGDASTYYQCTWEPWSGQFFLGAVLAGYKWEVEDGVGTWKPVVRETRHDLLNGFHGFPGQWQVWTRSPTNDRDGRDTVFGNCAETFPFLEMLAPHYNATERARMCGRALHRNFSSIAQYNHGAITGWCDSPCLNCKQLLNWAGVAPPYRNFTTPRQRRGRGGGRGGGGGGRGGGGGGRGM
;
A
#
# COMPACT_ATOMS: atom_id res chain seq x y z
N MET A 1 18.72 -17.42 13.32
CA MET A 1 18.02 -16.37 12.55
C MET A 1 18.82 -15.10 12.73
N ALA A 2 19.11 -14.33 11.66
CA ALA A 2 19.83 -13.07 11.82
C ALA A 2 19.03 -12.10 12.71
N ALA A 3 19.73 -11.28 13.50
CA ALA A 3 19.06 -10.27 14.33
C ALA A 3 18.27 -9.31 13.43
N ILE A 4 16.99 -9.10 13.73
CA ILE A 4 16.16 -8.11 13.04
C ILE A 4 16.59 -6.72 13.50
N PHE A 5 16.73 -5.81 12.55
CA PHE A 5 17.28 -4.48 12.81
C PHE A 5 16.29 -3.52 13.46
N ASP A 6 16.86 -2.49 14.06
CA ASP A 6 16.16 -1.34 14.61
C ASP A 6 15.92 -0.28 13.52
N PHE A 7 14.77 0.37 13.55
CA PHE A 7 14.44 1.46 12.66
C PHE A 7 13.78 2.58 13.46
N GLY A 8 14.27 3.81 13.33
CA GLY A 8 13.80 4.92 14.16
C GLY A 8 13.97 4.68 15.67
N GLY A 9 15.08 4.05 16.07
CA GLY A 9 15.40 3.78 17.48
C GLY A 9 14.62 2.64 18.12
N ARG A 10 13.86 1.84 17.35
CA ARG A 10 13.13 0.67 17.88
C ARG A 10 13.26 -0.54 16.97
N ASN A 11 13.39 -1.72 17.58
CA ASN A 11 13.38 -2.98 16.84
C ASN A 11 12.10 -3.18 16.02
N LEU A 12 12.21 -3.62 14.77
CA LEU A 12 11.05 -3.83 13.90
C LEU A 12 10.08 -4.90 14.42
N VAL A 13 10.55 -5.92 15.14
CA VAL A 13 9.67 -6.89 15.83
C VAL A 13 8.92 -6.20 16.95
N ASN A 14 9.62 -5.41 17.78
CA ASN A 14 8.98 -4.68 18.86
C ASN A 14 7.93 -3.68 18.33
N LEU A 15 8.21 -3.00 17.22
CA LEU A 15 7.22 -2.13 16.57
C LEU A 15 6.01 -2.93 16.10
N TYR A 16 6.24 -4.06 15.43
CA TYR A 16 5.18 -4.95 14.99
C TYR A 16 4.29 -5.39 16.15
N GLU A 17 4.88 -5.79 17.29
CA GLU A 17 4.20 -6.41 18.42
C GLU A 17 3.70 -5.45 19.50
N THR A 18 4.07 -4.17 19.49
CA THR A 18 3.65 -3.20 20.52
C THR A 18 2.80 -2.05 19.99
N VAL A 19 2.87 -1.78 18.68
CA VAL A 19 2.02 -0.75 18.06
C VAL A 19 0.67 -1.35 17.72
N MET A 20 -0.31 -1.05 18.57
CA MET A 20 -1.60 -1.71 18.62
C MET A 20 -2.77 -0.79 18.24
N THR A 21 -2.54 0.52 18.25
CA THR A 21 -3.57 1.54 18.04
C THR A 21 -3.06 2.62 17.10
N ARG A 22 -3.99 3.41 16.55
CA ARG A 22 -3.66 4.63 15.81
C ARG A 22 -2.76 5.55 16.64
N ASP A 23 -3.07 5.74 17.91
CA ASP A 23 -2.31 6.65 18.77
C ASP A 23 -0.88 6.13 19.04
N HIS A 24 -0.68 4.81 19.12
CA HIS A 24 0.67 4.24 19.18
C HIS A 24 1.46 4.50 17.89
N VAL A 25 0.80 4.51 16.72
CA VAL A 25 1.46 4.89 15.46
C VAL A 25 1.92 6.35 15.55
N PHE A 26 1.03 7.28 15.91
CA PHE A 26 1.41 8.70 16.03
C PHE A 26 2.47 8.94 17.09
N ALA A 27 2.39 8.30 18.25
CA ALA A 27 3.42 8.39 19.28
C ALA A 27 4.79 7.92 18.76
N TYR A 28 4.82 6.88 17.93
CA TYR A 28 6.06 6.46 17.27
C TYR A 28 6.56 7.50 16.27
N LEU A 29 5.70 8.04 15.39
CA LEU A 29 6.09 9.09 14.43
C LEU A 29 6.63 10.33 15.17
N ASP A 30 5.97 10.75 16.24
CA ASP A 30 6.37 11.88 17.08
C ASP A 30 7.73 11.60 17.75
N SER A 31 7.95 10.36 18.22
CA SER A 31 9.24 9.95 18.80
C SER A 31 10.39 9.98 17.79
N VAL A 32 10.12 9.65 16.52
CA VAL A 32 11.11 9.71 15.42
C VAL A 32 11.48 11.17 15.13
N ILE A 33 10.50 12.07 15.08
CA ILE A 33 10.72 13.50 14.85
C ILE A 33 11.52 14.12 16.01
N ALA A 34 11.14 13.80 17.26
CA ALA A 34 11.79 14.35 18.45
C ALA A 34 13.24 13.87 18.61
N ASN A 35 13.50 12.58 18.36
CA ASN A 35 14.78 11.93 18.68
C ASN A 35 15.65 11.66 17.44
N GLY A 36 15.26 12.13 16.25
CA GLY A 36 15.92 11.79 14.98
C GLY A 36 17.43 12.06 14.93
N GLY A 37 17.92 13.03 15.71
CA GLY A 37 19.35 13.32 15.82
C GLY A 37 20.18 12.24 16.51
N GLY A 38 19.55 11.36 17.30
CA GLY A 38 20.21 10.24 17.98
C GLY A 38 20.22 8.92 17.19
N PHE A 39 19.67 8.92 15.97
CA PHE A 39 19.68 7.73 15.11
C PHE A 39 21.00 7.58 14.35
N ASN A 40 21.24 6.40 13.78
CA ASN A 40 22.40 6.13 12.95
C ASN A 40 21.97 5.60 11.57
N PRO A 41 22.06 6.41 10.51
CA PRO A 41 22.51 7.81 10.51
C PRO A 41 21.49 8.77 11.16
N PRO A 42 21.92 9.94 11.67
CA PRO A 42 21.00 10.95 12.18
C PRO A 42 20.08 11.49 11.09
N ILE A 43 18.82 11.79 11.45
CA ILE A 43 17.89 12.49 10.56
C ILE A 43 18.27 13.98 10.52
N GLN A 44 18.54 14.48 9.32
CA GLN A 44 18.87 15.89 9.08
C GLN A 44 17.69 16.81 9.40
N ASP A 45 17.96 18.06 9.80
CA ASP A 45 16.91 18.98 10.28
C ASP A 45 15.89 19.39 9.21
N ASN A 46 16.33 19.57 7.96
CA ASN A 46 15.43 19.79 6.83
C ASN A 46 14.50 18.59 6.60
N VAL A 47 15.03 17.36 6.69
CA VAL A 47 14.24 16.14 6.60
C VAL A 47 13.27 16.03 7.78
N ARG A 48 13.69 16.43 8.99
CA ARG A 48 12.83 16.44 10.18
C ARG A 48 11.63 17.38 10.02
N ALA A 49 11.82 18.58 9.48
CA ALA A 49 10.72 19.51 9.19
C ALA A 49 9.72 18.92 8.16
N ASP A 50 10.23 18.23 7.14
CA ASP A 50 9.38 17.51 6.18
C ASP A 50 8.60 16.38 6.86
N LEU A 51 9.25 15.60 7.74
CA LEU A 51 8.59 14.51 8.48
C LEU A 51 7.47 15.04 9.37
N GLN A 52 7.66 16.19 10.03
CA GLN A 52 6.61 16.86 10.80
C GLN A 52 5.40 17.21 9.91
N THR A 53 5.65 17.82 8.76
CA THR A 53 4.60 18.17 7.79
C THR A 53 3.83 16.94 7.32
N ILE A 54 4.55 15.87 6.94
CA ILE A 54 3.95 14.61 6.50
C ILE A 54 3.11 14.00 7.62
N ARG A 55 3.63 13.95 8.85
CA ARG A 55 2.91 13.45 10.02
C ARG A 55 1.60 14.19 10.25
N ASP A 56 1.62 15.52 10.17
CA ASP A 56 0.43 16.34 10.40
C ASP A 56 -0.62 16.11 9.30
N GLN A 57 -0.19 15.95 8.04
CA GLN A 57 -1.09 15.56 6.96
C GLN A 57 -1.67 14.15 7.16
N ILE A 58 -0.88 13.18 7.63
CA ILE A 58 -1.42 11.86 8.00
C ILE A 58 -2.48 12.01 9.09
N ALA A 59 -2.25 12.84 10.11
CA ALA A 59 -3.20 13.08 11.19
C ALA A 59 -4.52 13.68 10.68
N LEU A 60 -4.46 14.67 9.79
CA LEU A 60 -5.61 15.31 9.15
C LEU A 60 -6.46 14.32 8.33
N LEU A 61 -5.81 13.40 7.61
CA LEU A 61 -6.46 12.42 6.75
C LEU A 61 -6.93 11.14 7.49
N SER A 62 -6.46 10.91 8.72
CA SER A 62 -6.72 9.66 9.46
C SER A 62 -7.86 9.78 10.47
N LEU A 63 -8.95 9.05 10.26
CA LEU A 63 -10.06 8.87 11.20
C LEU A 63 -9.63 8.19 12.51
N PRO A 64 -10.37 8.36 13.63
CA PRO A 64 -11.60 9.16 13.78
C PRO A 64 -11.37 10.66 13.89
N ASN A 65 -10.15 11.09 14.19
CA ASN A 65 -9.82 12.49 14.49
C ASN A 65 -9.49 13.32 13.24
N GLY A 66 -9.66 12.75 12.04
CA GLY A 66 -9.47 13.48 10.79
C GLY A 66 -10.50 14.60 10.69
N ALA A 67 -10.05 15.82 11.02
CA ALA A 67 -10.88 17.02 11.16
C ALA A 67 -11.58 17.37 9.84
N GLU A 68 -10.94 17.10 8.70
CA GLU A 68 -11.48 17.39 7.37
C GLU A 68 -12.65 16.46 6.95
N TYR A 69 -12.88 15.33 7.64
CA TYR A 69 -13.76 14.27 7.10
C TYR A 69 -14.86 13.78 8.03
N SER A 70 -14.66 13.85 9.34
CA SER A 70 -15.58 13.21 10.30
C SER A 70 -16.78 14.10 10.67
N GLY A 71 -16.70 15.42 10.46
CA GLY A 71 -17.71 16.40 10.87
C GLY A 71 -18.60 16.97 9.76
N ASN A 72 -18.26 16.79 8.49
CA ASN A 72 -19.02 17.38 7.38
C ASN A 72 -20.00 16.37 6.75
N ALA A 73 -21.30 16.57 6.98
CA ALA A 73 -22.36 15.71 6.46
C ALA A 73 -22.38 15.65 4.91
N THR A 74 -22.00 16.73 4.22
CA THR A 74 -21.99 16.77 2.74
C THR A 74 -20.88 15.89 2.16
N LEU A 75 -19.81 15.66 2.93
CA LEU A 75 -18.66 14.84 2.54
C LEU A 75 -18.81 13.36 2.91
N ARG A 76 -20.00 12.90 3.29
CA ARG A 76 -20.26 11.47 3.53
C ARG A 76 -20.30 10.67 2.21
N PRO A 77 -19.90 9.38 2.24
CA PRO A 77 -19.38 8.65 3.38
C PRO A 77 -17.95 9.08 3.74
N ASN A 78 -17.48 8.71 4.92
CA ASN A 78 -16.10 8.98 5.32
C ASN A 78 -15.13 8.32 4.33
N GLN A 79 -14.02 9.01 4.05
CA GLN A 79 -12.91 8.53 3.23
C GLN A 79 -11.59 8.99 3.87
N HIS A 80 -10.50 8.37 3.48
CA HIS A 80 -9.14 8.80 3.82
C HIS A 80 -8.45 9.57 2.69
N LEU A 81 -9.21 10.14 1.76
CA LEU A 81 -8.70 10.88 0.61
C LEU A 81 -9.11 12.34 0.69
N ARG A 82 -8.16 13.23 0.41
CA ARG A 82 -8.40 14.67 0.39
C ARG A 82 -9.30 15.08 -0.75
N ARG A 83 -10.46 15.64 -0.41
CA ARG A 83 -11.52 15.90 -1.39
C ARG A 83 -12.44 17.03 -0.99
N SER A 84 -13.06 17.66 -1.99
CA SER A 84 -14.19 18.58 -1.83
C SER A 84 -15.46 17.96 -2.42
N LEU A 85 -16.61 18.58 -2.16
CA LEU A 85 -17.85 18.25 -2.88
C LEU A 85 -17.72 18.80 -4.31
N ASN A 86 -18.04 17.97 -5.30
CA ASN A 86 -18.12 18.40 -6.69
C ASN A 86 -19.35 19.29 -6.88
N ALA A 87 -19.15 20.50 -7.42
CA ALA A 87 -20.24 21.48 -7.62
C ALA A 87 -21.33 21.01 -8.60
N GLY A 88 -20.97 20.13 -9.54
CA GLY A 88 -21.88 19.49 -10.50
C GLY A 88 -22.54 18.22 -9.99
N TRP A 89 -22.35 17.84 -8.72
CA TRP A 89 -22.98 16.66 -8.14
C TRP A 89 -24.50 16.82 -8.02
N ASN A 90 -25.26 15.96 -8.69
CA ASN A 90 -26.72 15.99 -8.76
C ASN A 90 -27.38 14.66 -8.33
N ALA A 91 -26.80 13.96 -7.34
CA ALA A 91 -27.38 12.84 -6.57
C ALA A 91 -28.04 11.63 -7.30
N GLN A 92 -28.12 11.58 -8.64
CA GLN A 92 -28.72 10.52 -9.45
C GLN A 92 -28.18 10.59 -10.90
N PRO A 93 -27.92 9.48 -11.64
CA PRO A 93 -27.78 8.06 -11.27
C PRO A 93 -26.29 7.61 -11.26
N ARG A 94 -25.97 6.29 -11.42
CA ARG A 94 -24.58 5.75 -11.41
C ARG A 94 -23.60 6.40 -12.41
N THR A 95 -24.12 6.98 -13.49
CA THR A 95 -23.36 7.73 -14.49
C THR A 95 -23.18 9.19 -14.13
N ALA A 96 -23.72 9.62 -12.99
CA ALA A 96 -23.52 10.96 -12.47
C ALA A 96 -22.02 11.21 -12.28
N PRO A 97 -21.57 12.46 -12.48
CA PRO A 97 -20.21 12.85 -12.17
C PRO A 97 -19.85 12.44 -10.74
N SER A 98 -18.56 12.33 -10.45
CA SER A 98 -18.16 11.97 -9.09
C SER A 98 -18.74 12.96 -8.10
N LYS A 99 -19.21 12.46 -6.94
CA LYS A 99 -19.62 13.32 -5.84
C LYS A 99 -18.47 14.20 -5.34
N PHE A 100 -17.24 13.77 -5.56
CA PHE A 100 -16.06 14.39 -4.98
C PHE A 100 -15.05 14.79 -6.05
N ASP A 101 -14.41 15.92 -5.83
CA ASP A 101 -13.19 16.28 -6.53
C ASP A 101 -12.00 15.91 -5.64
N LEU A 102 -11.02 15.19 -6.20
CA LEU A 102 -9.79 14.84 -5.50
C LEU A 102 -8.86 16.07 -5.49
N LEU A 103 -8.45 16.52 -4.30
CA LEU A 103 -7.64 17.72 -4.14
C LEU A 103 -6.14 17.41 -4.21
N VAL A 104 -5.69 16.95 -5.38
CA VAL A 104 -4.28 16.57 -5.62
C VAL A 104 -3.35 17.78 -5.50
N GLN A 105 -3.82 18.98 -5.88
CA GLN A 105 -3.08 20.23 -5.75
C GLN A 105 -2.74 20.60 -4.30
N ASP A 106 -3.47 20.05 -3.33
CA ASP A 106 -3.22 20.25 -1.90
C ASP A 106 -2.51 19.05 -1.27
N ALA A 107 -1.97 18.14 -2.10
CA ALA A 107 -1.21 16.99 -1.66
C ALA A 107 0.15 17.40 -1.07
N HIS A 108 0.82 16.45 -0.41
CA HIS A 108 2.24 16.61 -0.15
C HIS A 108 3.01 16.35 -1.43
N PHE A 109 3.76 17.33 -1.92
CA PHE A 109 4.62 17.16 -3.08
C PHE A 109 6.03 16.83 -2.64
N TRP A 110 6.59 15.76 -3.20
CA TRP A 110 7.97 15.40 -2.93
C TRP A 110 8.76 15.21 -4.23
N ARG A 111 10.05 15.53 -4.12
CA ARG A 111 11.08 15.50 -5.16
C ARG A 111 10.88 16.54 -6.28
N LYS A 112 11.39 17.74 -6.05
CA LYS A 112 11.52 18.82 -7.05
C LYS A 112 12.53 18.52 -8.18
N GLN A 113 13.19 17.36 -8.15
CA GLN A 113 14.32 17.02 -9.02
C GLN A 113 14.20 15.61 -9.63
N ARG A 114 13.01 15.22 -10.10
CA ARG A 114 13.01 14.23 -11.19
C ARG A 114 13.75 14.84 -12.39
N PRO A 115 14.46 14.06 -13.22
CA PRO A 115 15.11 14.59 -14.43
C PRO A 115 14.13 15.31 -15.39
N ASP A 116 12.84 15.02 -15.27
CA ASP A 116 11.74 15.65 -15.99
C ASP A 116 11.12 16.87 -15.27
N GLY A 117 11.63 17.26 -14.10
CA GLY A 117 11.18 18.41 -13.31
C GLY A 117 9.85 18.22 -12.56
N HIS A 118 9.24 17.04 -12.59
CA HIS A 118 7.94 16.81 -11.96
C HIS A 118 8.06 16.41 -10.49
N GLU A 119 7.20 16.98 -9.65
CA GLU A 119 7.01 16.55 -8.26
C GLU A 119 5.92 15.46 -8.18
N LEU A 120 6.09 14.51 -7.26
CA LEU A 120 5.12 13.45 -7.04
C LEU A 120 4.15 13.83 -5.92
N PRO A 121 2.83 13.84 -6.18
CA PRO A 121 1.83 14.15 -5.16
C PRO A 121 1.47 12.92 -4.31
N TYR A 122 1.59 13.05 -2.99
CA TYR A 122 1.22 12.06 -2.00
C TYR A 122 -0.06 12.52 -1.28
N TRP A 123 -1.19 11.87 -1.55
CA TRP A 123 -2.52 12.37 -1.21
C TRP A 123 -3.40 11.38 -0.42
N SER A 124 -2.85 10.23 -0.01
CA SER A 124 -3.50 9.30 0.92
C SER A 124 -2.63 9.01 2.15
N PRO A 125 -3.20 8.65 3.31
CA PRO A 125 -2.44 8.29 4.50
C PRO A 125 -1.45 7.15 4.29
N TYR A 126 -1.77 6.19 3.43
CA TYR A 126 -0.87 5.07 3.15
C TYR A 126 0.37 5.53 2.38
N ASP A 127 0.16 6.43 1.41
CA ASP A 127 1.24 7.00 0.62
C ASP A 127 2.13 7.90 1.47
N LEU A 128 1.51 8.78 2.28
CA LEU A 128 2.21 9.67 3.18
C LEU A 128 2.99 8.90 4.25
N LEU A 129 2.43 7.82 4.80
CA LEU A 129 3.16 6.98 5.76
C LEU A 129 4.32 6.23 5.07
N GLY A 130 4.12 5.77 3.83
CA GLY A 130 5.20 5.16 3.04
C GLY A 130 6.34 6.15 2.81
N LEU A 131 6.00 7.39 2.43
CA LEU A 131 6.94 8.49 2.27
C LEU A 131 7.65 8.82 3.59
N PHE A 132 6.92 8.97 4.69
CA PHE A 132 7.48 9.26 6.02
C PHE A 132 8.57 8.24 6.38
N LEU A 133 8.23 6.95 6.33
CA LEU A 133 9.17 5.89 6.69
C LEU A 133 10.35 5.81 5.72
N SER A 134 10.14 6.06 4.42
CA SER A 134 11.22 6.07 3.43
C SER A 134 12.15 7.28 3.59
N LYS A 135 11.66 8.41 4.11
CA LYS A 135 12.46 9.62 4.37
C LYS A 135 13.25 9.59 5.67
N MET A 136 13.01 8.62 6.56
CA MET A 136 13.82 8.46 7.77
C MET A 136 15.29 8.10 7.48
N GLY A 137 15.59 7.63 6.26
CA GLY A 137 16.94 7.34 5.80
C GLY A 137 17.11 5.90 5.32
N PRO A 138 18.34 5.52 4.90
CA PRO A 138 18.63 4.16 4.47
C PRO A 138 18.46 3.15 5.59
N ALA A 139 18.41 1.87 5.23
CA ALA A 139 18.49 0.78 6.18
C ALA A 139 19.73 0.94 7.09
N PRO A 140 19.60 0.66 8.40
CA PRO A 140 20.73 0.68 9.32
C PRO A 140 21.78 -0.35 8.89
N ASN A 141 23.06 -0.07 9.13
CA ASN A 141 24.16 -0.96 8.76
C ASN A 141 24.07 -1.42 7.28
N HIS A 142 23.86 -0.46 6.37
CA HIS A 142 23.80 -0.68 4.93
C HIS A 142 24.98 -1.57 4.48
N GLY A 143 24.67 -2.73 3.89
CA GLY A 143 25.62 -3.82 3.62
C GLY A 143 25.29 -5.13 4.37
N THR A 144 24.63 -5.06 5.53
CA THR A 144 24.15 -6.25 6.27
C THR A 144 22.62 -6.36 6.31
N ALA A 145 21.93 -5.23 6.16
CA ALA A 145 20.49 -5.18 5.95
C ALA A 145 20.11 -5.90 4.64
N ASN A 146 19.20 -6.85 4.77
CA ASN A 146 18.74 -7.69 3.68
C ASN A 146 17.24 -7.96 3.81
N ARG A 147 16.73 -8.76 2.86
CA ARG A 147 15.32 -9.14 2.77
C ARG A 147 14.74 -9.59 4.12
N ASP A 148 15.49 -10.41 4.86
CA ASP A 148 14.95 -11.18 5.99
C ASP A 148 15.06 -10.44 7.32
N ASN A 149 16.11 -9.64 7.50
CA ASN A 149 16.38 -8.93 8.77
C ASN A 149 15.94 -7.46 8.78
N PHE A 150 15.54 -6.88 7.64
CA PHE A 150 15.08 -5.49 7.59
C PHE A 150 13.85 -5.28 6.69
N TYR A 151 13.94 -5.54 5.39
CA TYR A 151 12.90 -5.06 4.45
C TYR A 151 11.55 -5.77 4.59
N ILE A 152 11.52 -7.09 4.83
CA ILE A 152 10.27 -7.81 5.13
C ILE A 152 9.69 -7.43 6.51
N PRO A 153 10.49 -7.38 7.59
CA PRO A 153 10.01 -6.82 8.85
C PRO A 153 9.43 -5.39 8.70
N LEU A 154 10.11 -4.52 7.96
CA LEU A 154 9.71 -3.13 7.74
C LEU A 154 8.38 -3.02 6.98
N VAL A 155 8.22 -3.72 5.85
CA VAL A 155 6.95 -3.68 5.11
C VAL A 155 5.78 -4.25 5.94
N ALA A 156 6.05 -5.21 6.83
CA ALA A 156 5.04 -5.74 7.74
C ALA A 156 4.63 -4.72 8.83
N VAL A 157 5.59 -3.96 9.38
CA VAL A 157 5.33 -2.83 10.29
C VAL A 157 4.53 -1.73 9.58
N TYR A 158 5.00 -1.29 8.41
CA TYR A 158 4.33 -0.30 7.57
C TYR A 158 2.88 -0.71 7.26
N ALA A 159 2.68 -1.96 6.83
CA ALA A 159 1.35 -2.47 6.51
C ALA A 159 0.42 -2.48 7.72
N ARG A 160 0.90 -2.86 8.91
CA ARG A 160 0.12 -2.77 10.16
C ARG A 160 -0.25 -1.34 10.49
N PHE A 161 0.71 -0.42 10.38
CA PHE A 161 0.47 1.00 10.68
C PHE A 161 -0.59 1.57 9.75
N CYS A 162 -0.52 1.29 8.45
CA CYS A 162 -1.57 1.63 7.49
C CYS A 162 -2.94 1.15 7.97
N MET A 163 -3.08 -0.14 8.31
CA MET A 163 -4.37 -0.68 8.79
C MET A 163 -4.88 0.02 10.05
N LEU A 164 -3.99 0.48 10.94
CA LEU A 164 -4.36 1.18 12.16
C LEU A 164 -4.77 2.65 11.94
N ILE A 165 -4.18 3.36 10.97
CA ILE A 165 -4.48 4.77 10.71
C ILE A 165 -5.69 4.98 9.78
N ALA A 166 -5.90 4.07 8.81
CA ALA A 166 -6.94 4.25 7.80
C ALA A 166 -7.68 2.96 7.35
N GLY A 167 -7.36 1.79 7.90
CA GLY A 167 -8.10 0.56 7.59
C GLY A 167 -9.44 0.46 8.33
N ASN A 168 -10.48 -0.07 7.69
CA ASN A 168 -11.74 -0.49 8.35
C ASN A 168 -11.67 -1.85 9.08
N LYS A 169 -10.58 -2.60 8.87
CA LYS A 169 -10.27 -3.87 9.53
C LYS A 169 -8.99 -3.72 10.34
N ARG A 170 -9.05 -4.15 11.60
CA ARG A 170 -7.87 -4.23 12.46
C ARG A 170 -7.07 -5.47 12.10
N PRO A 171 -5.72 -5.40 12.08
CA PRO A 171 -4.91 -6.61 12.05
C PRO A 171 -5.15 -7.45 13.31
N ALA A 172 -4.81 -8.73 13.27
CA ALA A 172 -4.72 -9.57 14.45
C ALA A 172 -3.63 -8.99 15.37
N LEU A 173 -4.06 -8.51 16.53
CA LEU A 173 -3.19 -7.84 17.50
C LEU A 173 -2.87 -8.71 18.70
N THR A 174 -3.50 -9.87 18.77
CA THR A 174 -3.34 -10.83 19.86
C THR A 174 -3.78 -12.19 19.34
N THR A 175 -3.20 -13.23 19.93
CA THR A 175 -3.61 -14.61 19.72
C THR A 175 -4.95 -14.93 20.39
N ASP A 176 -5.46 -14.04 21.24
CA ASP A 176 -6.77 -14.16 21.89
C ASP A 176 -7.91 -13.88 20.89
N PRO A 177 -8.70 -14.90 20.51
CA PRO A 177 -9.80 -14.75 19.55
C PRO A 177 -10.88 -13.75 20.01
N ALA A 178 -11.09 -13.58 21.32
CA ALA A 178 -12.08 -12.66 21.87
C ALA A 178 -11.72 -11.18 21.64
N ARG A 179 -10.43 -10.89 21.44
CA ARG A 179 -9.90 -9.55 21.17
C ARG A 179 -9.51 -9.33 19.70
N ALA A 180 -9.46 -10.39 18.90
CA ALA A 180 -8.99 -10.37 17.52
C ALA A 180 -9.95 -9.71 16.51
N ASN A 181 -11.24 -9.56 16.83
CA ASN A 181 -12.28 -9.18 15.86
C ASN A 181 -12.98 -7.84 16.18
N ARG A 182 -12.23 -6.77 16.43
CA ARG A 182 -12.82 -5.41 16.51
C ARG A 182 -12.66 -4.68 15.18
N ARG A 183 -13.78 -4.24 14.58
CA ARG A 183 -13.76 -3.26 13.48
C ARG A 183 -13.05 -1.99 13.95
N THR A 184 -12.17 -1.45 13.13
CA THR A 184 -11.56 -0.13 13.35
C THR A 184 -12.53 0.96 12.85
N ARG A 185 -12.30 2.21 13.29
CA ARG A 185 -13.09 3.38 12.85
C ARG A 185 -12.62 3.94 11.49
N GLY A 186 -11.68 3.28 10.81
CA GLY A 186 -11.23 3.69 9.48
C GLY A 186 -12.32 3.51 8.41
N ALA A 187 -12.15 4.20 7.29
CA ALA A 187 -13.03 4.21 6.15
C ALA A 187 -12.48 3.34 5.01
N GLY A 188 -13.33 2.53 4.40
CA GLY A 188 -12.94 1.70 3.27
C GLY A 188 -11.99 0.55 3.64
N ASP A 189 -11.79 -0.35 2.69
CA ASP A 189 -10.98 -1.55 2.91
C ASP A 189 -9.49 -1.23 3.10
N ALA A 190 -8.82 -2.08 3.88
CA ALA A 190 -7.36 -2.10 3.93
C ALA A 190 -6.76 -2.43 2.56
N SER A 191 -5.60 -1.83 2.27
CA SER A 191 -4.84 -2.08 1.04
C SER A 191 -4.58 -3.57 0.84
N THR A 192 -4.75 -4.06 -0.38
CA THR A 192 -4.60 -5.49 -0.70
C THR A 192 -3.14 -5.94 -0.63
N TYR A 193 -2.22 -5.08 -1.07
CA TYR A 193 -0.79 -5.33 -1.01
C TYR A 193 -0.06 -4.09 -0.48
N TYR A 194 1.03 -4.35 0.23
CA TYR A 194 2.03 -3.38 0.64
C TYR A 194 3.36 -3.80 0.05
N GLN A 195 4.25 -2.87 -0.26
CA GLN A 195 5.47 -3.19 -0.99
C GLN A 195 6.64 -2.36 -0.49
N CYS A 196 7.81 -2.98 -0.48
CA CYS A 196 9.08 -2.31 -0.31
C CYS A 196 9.95 -2.61 -1.53
N THR A 197 10.50 -1.58 -2.15
CA THR A 197 11.60 -1.68 -3.15
C THR A 197 12.85 -1.12 -2.50
N TRP A 198 14.00 -1.77 -2.67
CA TRP A 198 15.24 -1.34 -2.06
C TRP A 198 16.46 -1.57 -2.95
N GLU A 199 17.48 -0.78 -2.68
CA GLU A 199 18.81 -0.88 -3.28
C GLU A 199 19.74 -1.57 -2.25
N PRO A 200 20.29 -2.75 -2.56
CA PRO A 200 21.00 -3.57 -1.57
C PRO A 200 22.30 -2.95 -1.01
N TRP A 201 22.98 -2.05 -1.72
CA TRP A 201 24.30 -1.56 -1.30
C TRP A 201 24.22 -0.30 -0.42
N SER A 202 23.46 0.70 -0.85
CA SER A 202 23.21 1.94 -0.11
C SER A 202 22.19 1.78 1.01
N GLY A 203 21.39 0.70 0.98
CA GLY A 203 20.29 0.50 1.91
C GLY A 203 19.09 1.41 1.66
N GLN A 204 19.10 2.23 0.59
CA GLN A 204 17.96 3.08 0.24
C GLN A 204 16.76 2.21 -0.11
N PHE A 205 15.58 2.65 0.31
CA PHE A 205 14.34 1.94 0.03
C PHE A 205 13.17 2.90 -0.09
N PHE A 206 12.09 2.38 -0.67
CA PHE A 206 10.83 3.08 -0.73
C PHE A 206 9.65 2.13 -0.51
N LEU A 207 8.66 2.61 0.22
CA LEU A 207 7.45 1.87 0.61
C LEU A 207 6.23 2.36 -0.18
N GLY A 208 5.32 1.44 -0.47
CA GLY A 208 4.07 1.76 -1.16
C GLY A 208 2.95 0.78 -0.85
N ALA A 209 1.72 1.17 -1.15
CA ALA A 209 0.54 0.36 -0.94
C ALA A 209 -0.38 0.45 -2.16
N VAL A 210 -1.17 -0.60 -2.38
CA VAL A 210 -2.30 -0.54 -3.31
C VAL A 210 -3.23 0.56 -2.83
N LEU A 211 -3.75 1.35 -3.77
CA LEU A 211 -4.74 2.37 -3.48
C LEU A 211 -5.93 1.77 -2.71
N ALA A 212 -6.24 2.32 -1.54
CA ALA A 212 -7.26 1.81 -0.63
C ALA A 212 -7.64 2.88 0.41
N GLY A 213 -8.48 2.54 1.39
CA GLY A 213 -8.96 3.53 2.39
C GLY A 213 -10.07 4.44 1.86
N TYR A 214 -10.77 4.02 0.80
CA TYR A 214 -11.93 4.72 0.25
C TYR A 214 -13.13 3.76 0.10
N LYS A 215 -14.32 4.33 0.12
CA LYS A 215 -15.63 3.70 -0.12
C LYS A 215 -16.16 4.18 -1.45
N TRP A 216 -16.52 3.25 -2.31
CA TRP A 216 -16.89 3.53 -3.69
C TRP A 216 -18.07 2.70 -4.18
N GLU A 217 -18.73 1.96 -3.30
CA GLU A 217 -19.87 1.16 -3.71
C GLU A 217 -21.00 2.08 -4.13
N VAL A 218 -21.80 1.67 -5.12
CA VAL A 218 -22.90 2.51 -5.60
C VAL A 218 -23.87 2.85 -4.48
N GLU A 219 -24.07 1.92 -3.56
CA GLU A 219 -24.90 2.08 -2.37
C GLU A 219 -24.39 3.20 -1.44
N ASP A 220 -23.11 3.58 -1.55
CA ASP A 220 -22.54 4.71 -0.83
C ASP A 220 -22.84 6.08 -1.48
N GLY A 221 -23.46 6.11 -2.67
CA GLY A 221 -23.94 7.34 -3.30
C GLY A 221 -22.84 8.32 -3.74
N VAL A 222 -21.73 7.80 -4.29
CA VAL A 222 -20.53 8.60 -4.64
C VAL A 222 -20.28 8.80 -6.14
N GLY A 223 -21.18 8.34 -7.01
CA GLY A 223 -21.05 8.47 -8.47
C GLY A 223 -19.81 7.76 -9.02
N THR A 224 -19.12 8.38 -9.98
CA THR A 224 -17.90 7.85 -10.64
C THR A 224 -16.61 8.03 -9.83
N TRP A 225 -16.69 8.06 -8.49
CA TRP A 225 -15.51 8.27 -7.63
C TRP A 225 -14.39 7.23 -7.82
N LYS A 226 -14.72 5.95 -7.99
CA LYS A 226 -13.70 4.90 -8.20
C LYS A 226 -12.83 5.18 -9.45
N PRO A 227 -13.40 5.46 -10.64
CA PRO A 227 -12.65 5.93 -11.80
C PRO A 227 -11.73 7.12 -11.50
N VAL A 228 -12.25 8.20 -10.90
CA VAL A 228 -11.47 9.42 -10.62
C VAL A 228 -10.19 9.10 -9.86
N VAL A 229 -10.30 8.38 -8.74
CA VAL A 229 -9.13 8.08 -7.89
C VAL A 229 -8.14 7.15 -8.60
N ARG A 230 -8.63 6.18 -9.39
CA ARG A 230 -7.77 5.22 -10.11
C ARG A 230 -7.04 5.86 -11.29
N GLU A 231 -7.72 6.74 -12.00
CA GLU A 231 -7.17 7.52 -13.12
C GLU A 231 -6.09 8.48 -12.62
N THR A 232 -6.37 9.25 -11.55
CA THR A 232 -5.33 10.10 -10.94
C THR A 232 -4.09 9.31 -10.53
N ARG A 233 -4.28 8.09 -10.04
CA ARG A 233 -3.16 7.22 -9.68
C ARG A 233 -2.40 6.69 -10.89
N HIS A 234 -3.10 6.42 -11.98
CA HIS A 234 -2.50 6.02 -13.25
C HIS A 234 -1.64 7.15 -13.83
N ASP A 235 -2.12 8.40 -13.77
CA ASP A 235 -1.41 9.58 -14.30
C ASP A 235 -0.04 9.82 -13.68
N LEU A 236 0.23 9.29 -12.48
CA LEU A 236 1.56 9.35 -11.86
C LEU A 236 2.65 8.68 -12.71
N LEU A 237 2.26 7.75 -13.60
CA LEU A 237 3.17 7.04 -14.50
C LEU A 237 3.50 7.84 -15.77
N ASN A 238 2.87 8.99 -15.98
CA ASN A 238 3.23 9.88 -17.07
C ASN A 238 4.73 10.25 -16.95
N GLY A 239 5.47 10.08 -18.04
CA GLY A 239 6.93 10.26 -18.09
C GLY A 239 7.76 9.10 -17.52
N PHE A 240 7.17 8.05 -16.94
CA PHE A 240 7.94 6.90 -16.44
C PHE A 240 8.49 6.06 -17.61
N HIS A 241 9.78 6.24 -17.93
CA HIS A 241 10.50 5.55 -19.02
C HIS A 241 9.77 5.55 -20.37
N GLY A 242 9.20 6.71 -20.73
CA GLY A 242 8.46 6.84 -21.99
C GLY A 242 7.19 5.99 -22.02
N PHE A 243 6.46 5.92 -20.89
CA PHE A 243 5.18 5.22 -20.73
C PHE A 243 4.33 5.32 -22.01
N PRO A 244 4.20 4.23 -22.79
CA PRO A 244 3.75 4.32 -24.18
C PRO A 244 2.32 4.84 -24.32
N GLY A 245 2.05 5.60 -25.38
CA GLY A 245 0.76 6.26 -25.61
C GLY A 245 -0.46 5.34 -25.53
N GLN A 246 -0.36 4.09 -26.00
CA GLN A 246 -1.48 3.14 -25.91
C GLN A 246 -1.89 2.77 -24.47
N TRP A 247 -0.99 2.96 -23.51
CA TRP A 247 -1.21 2.72 -22.08
C TRP A 247 -1.59 4.00 -21.32
N GLN A 248 -1.57 5.17 -21.96
CA GLN A 248 -2.09 6.43 -21.38
C GLN A 248 -3.61 6.38 -21.19
N VAL A 249 -4.32 5.51 -21.91
CA VAL A 249 -5.73 5.21 -21.62
C VAL A 249 -5.81 4.41 -20.32
N TRP A 250 -6.26 5.05 -19.24
CA TRP A 250 -6.15 4.49 -17.88
C TRP A 250 -6.86 3.14 -17.68
N THR A 251 -7.88 2.84 -18.48
CA THR A 251 -8.61 1.57 -18.41
C THR A 251 -7.86 0.39 -19.01
N ARG A 252 -6.79 0.63 -19.79
CA ARG A 252 -5.99 -0.41 -20.46
C ARG A 252 -4.78 -0.81 -19.63
N SER A 253 -4.52 -2.11 -19.57
CA SER A 253 -3.29 -2.63 -18.96
C SER A 253 -3.06 -4.10 -19.31
N PRO A 254 -1.82 -4.63 -19.27
CA PRO A 254 -1.56 -6.04 -19.51
C PRO A 254 -2.39 -6.99 -18.65
N THR A 255 -2.68 -6.63 -17.40
CA THR A 255 -3.50 -7.48 -16.49
C THR A 255 -4.98 -7.47 -16.89
N ASN A 256 -5.50 -6.33 -17.35
CA ASN A 256 -6.85 -6.25 -17.88
C ASN A 256 -6.96 -6.98 -19.23
N ASP A 257 -6.15 -6.56 -20.19
CA ASP A 257 -6.18 -7.02 -21.58
C ASP A 257 -5.93 -8.55 -21.69
N ARG A 258 -5.12 -9.14 -20.79
CA ARG A 258 -4.77 -10.57 -20.85
C ARG A 258 -5.52 -11.46 -19.87
N ASP A 259 -5.65 -11.02 -18.62
CA ASP A 259 -6.19 -11.86 -17.54
C ASP A 259 -7.66 -11.47 -17.18
N GLY A 260 -8.23 -10.46 -17.85
CA GLY A 260 -9.59 -9.96 -17.59
C GLY A 260 -9.78 -9.35 -16.20
N ARG A 261 -8.69 -8.98 -15.51
CA ARG A 261 -8.77 -8.41 -14.17
C ARG A 261 -8.85 -6.90 -14.23
N ASP A 262 -9.69 -6.32 -13.38
CA ASP A 262 -9.86 -4.86 -13.19
C ASP A 262 -8.65 -4.20 -12.48
N THR A 263 -7.42 -4.65 -12.71
CA THR A 263 -6.21 -4.03 -12.18
C THR A 263 -5.58 -3.17 -13.27
N VAL A 264 -5.64 -1.85 -13.12
CA VAL A 264 -5.04 -0.90 -14.07
C VAL A 264 -3.63 -0.47 -13.61
N PHE A 265 -2.88 0.16 -14.51
CA PHE A 265 -1.59 0.76 -14.15
C PHE A 265 -1.74 1.82 -13.03
N GLY A 266 -0.66 2.07 -12.29
CA GLY A 266 -0.62 3.03 -11.17
C GLY A 266 -1.27 2.53 -9.87
N ASN A 267 -2.12 1.51 -9.93
CA ASN A 267 -2.93 1.10 -8.79
C ASN A 267 -2.34 -0.07 -7.99
N CYS A 268 -1.09 -0.45 -8.29
CA CYS A 268 -0.36 -1.50 -7.57
C CYS A 268 0.46 -0.89 -6.41
N ALA A 269 0.86 -1.72 -5.44
CA ALA A 269 1.65 -1.25 -4.31
C ALA A 269 3.05 -0.76 -4.70
N GLU A 270 3.54 -1.25 -5.84
CA GLU A 270 4.80 -0.92 -6.47
C GLU A 270 4.84 0.51 -7.05
N THR A 271 3.71 1.20 -7.23
CA THR A 271 3.68 2.43 -8.03
C THR A 271 4.62 3.52 -7.51
N PHE A 272 4.49 3.96 -6.26
CA PHE A 272 5.45 4.92 -5.71
C PHE A 272 6.86 4.34 -5.58
N PRO A 273 7.06 3.12 -5.05
CA PRO A 273 8.39 2.54 -5.00
C PRO A 273 9.10 2.49 -6.36
N PHE A 274 8.39 2.25 -7.46
CA PHE A 274 8.97 2.26 -8.80
C PHE A 274 9.23 3.66 -9.32
N LEU A 275 8.30 4.59 -9.11
CA LEU A 275 8.49 6.00 -9.45
C LEU A 275 9.69 6.61 -8.73
N GLU A 276 10.04 6.09 -7.55
CA GLU A 276 11.14 6.60 -6.74
C GLU A 276 12.46 5.84 -6.93
N MET A 277 12.42 4.50 -6.90
CA MET A 277 13.60 3.64 -6.93
C MET A 277 13.98 3.13 -8.33
N LEU A 278 13.08 3.26 -9.30
CA LEU A 278 13.34 2.88 -10.69
C LEU A 278 13.25 4.08 -11.64
N ALA A 279 13.18 5.30 -11.13
CA ALA A 279 13.13 6.49 -11.98
C ALA A 279 14.44 6.71 -12.77
N PRO A 280 14.41 7.53 -13.84
CA PRO A 280 15.53 7.72 -14.76
C PRO A 280 16.83 8.27 -14.16
N HIS A 281 16.80 8.80 -12.93
CA HIS A 281 18.01 9.30 -12.26
C HIS A 281 18.92 8.18 -11.72
N TYR A 282 18.39 6.96 -11.54
CA TYR A 282 19.23 5.78 -11.36
C TYR A 282 19.68 5.27 -12.72
N ASN A 283 20.93 4.85 -12.88
CA ASN A 283 21.39 4.26 -14.14
C ASN A 283 20.87 2.81 -14.32
N ALA A 284 21.02 2.25 -15.52
CA ALA A 284 20.50 0.91 -15.85
C ALA A 284 21.05 -0.20 -14.92
N THR A 285 22.33 -0.12 -14.55
CA THR A 285 22.97 -1.08 -13.65
C THR A 285 22.38 -0.99 -12.24
N GLU A 286 22.16 0.22 -11.74
CA GLU A 286 21.55 0.45 -10.43
C GLU A 286 20.10 -0.05 -10.38
N ARG A 287 19.32 0.19 -11.45
CA ARG A 287 17.94 -0.30 -11.53
C ARG A 287 17.88 -1.83 -11.61
N ALA A 288 18.80 -2.46 -12.35
CA ALA A 288 18.84 -3.92 -12.51
C ALA A 288 19.12 -4.68 -11.19
N ARG A 289 19.84 -4.06 -10.24
CA ARG A 289 20.12 -4.65 -8.92
C ARG A 289 19.01 -4.38 -7.89
N MET A 290 18.07 -3.48 -8.17
CA MET A 290 16.96 -3.21 -7.25
C MET A 290 16.21 -4.49 -6.91
N CYS A 291 15.79 -4.57 -5.66
CA CYS A 291 15.02 -5.67 -5.12
C CYS A 291 13.66 -5.17 -4.66
N GLY A 292 12.66 -6.06 -4.58
CA GLY A 292 11.38 -5.66 -4.02
C GLY A 292 10.49 -6.82 -3.63
N ARG A 293 9.63 -6.64 -2.62
CA ARG A 293 8.68 -7.67 -2.18
C ARG A 293 7.34 -7.03 -1.86
N ALA A 294 6.28 -7.57 -2.47
CA ALA A 294 4.91 -7.24 -2.15
C ALA A 294 4.38 -8.22 -1.09
N LEU A 295 3.79 -7.70 -0.02
CA LEU A 295 3.18 -8.42 1.09
C LEU A 295 1.66 -8.31 1.00
N HIS A 296 0.97 -9.44 0.86
CA HIS A 296 -0.49 -9.50 0.81
C HIS A 296 -1.11 -9.26 2.18
N ARG A 297 -2.18 -8.46 2.25
CA ARG A 297 -2.87 -8.06 3.49
C ARG A 297 -3.27 -9.19 4.44
N ASN A 298 -3.43 -10.41 3.96
CA ASN A 298 -3.79 -11.56 4.80
C ASN A 298 -2.70 -11.92 5.82
N PHE A 299 -1.47 -11.42 5.66
CA PHE A 299 -0.44 -11.48 6.70
C PHE A 299 -0.94 -10.87 8.02
N SER A 300 -1.91 -9.96 7.97
CA SER A 300 -2.51 -9.31 9.14
C SER A 300 -3.19 -10.29 10.09
N SER A 301 -3.47 -11.54 9.68
CA SER A 301 -3.94 -12.60 10.59
C SER A 301 -2.88 -13.11 11.57
N ILE A 302 -1.61 -12.79 11.35
CA ILE A 302 -0.48 -13.20 12.18
C ILE A 302 -0.33 -12.18 13.31
N ALA A 303 -0.54 -12.58 14.57
CA ALA A 303 -0.54 -11.66 15.72
C ALA A 303 0.87 -11.29 16.23
N GLN A 304 1.75 -12.28 16.35
CA GLN A 304 3.15 -12.14 16.76
C GLN A 304 4.06 -12.24 15.56
N TYR A 305 5.21 -11.56 15.56
CA TYR A 305 6.07 -11.56 14.39
C TYR A 305 6.59 -12.98 14.12
N ASN A 306 6.25 -13.53 12.96
CA ASN A 306 6.77 -14.80 12.50
C ASN A 306 7.24 -14.66 11.05
N HIS A 307 8.56 -14.66 10.87
CA HIS A 307 9.18 -14.41 9.57
C HIS A 307 8.71 -15.39 8.49
N GLY A 308 8.71 -16.70 8.77
CA GLY A 308 8.28 -17.73 7.81
C GLY A 308 6.81 -17.59 7.41
N ALA A 309 5.92 -17.33 8.37
CA ALA A 309 4.51 -17.13 8.09
C ALA A 309 4.25 -15.85 7.29
N ILE A 310 4.94 -14.75 7.60
CA ILE A 310 4.83 -13.47 6.87
C ILE A 310 5.35 -13.62 5.44
N THR A 311 6.51 -14.25 5.25
CA THR A 311 7.08 -14.48 3.90
C THR A 311 6.20 -15.36 3.02
N GLY A 312 5.41 -16.28 3.60
CA GLY A 312 4.40 -17.06 2.86
C GLY A 312 3.27 -16.21 2.24
N TRP A 313 3.08 -14.99 2.73
CA TRP A 313 2.15 -14.00 2.17
C TRP A 313 2.79 -13.02 1.19
N CYS A 314 4.09 -13.18 0.88
CA CYS A 314 4.73 -12.39 -0.16
C CYS A 314 4.40 -12.94 -1.55
N ASP A 315 4.06 -12.05 -2.48
CA ASP A 315 3.71 -12.41 -3.86
C ASP A 315 4.65 -11.73 -4.86
N SER A 316 4.74 -12.35 -6.04
CA SER A 316 5.49 -11.82 -7.17
C SER A 316 4.73 -10.69 -7.86
N PRO A 317 5.41 -9.77 -8.57
CA PRO A 317 4.75 -8.67 -9.27
C PRO A 317 3.68 -9.15 -10.26
N CYS A 318 2.59 -8.39 -10.37
CA CYS A 318 1.57 -8.62 -11.39
C CYS A 318 2.10 -8.28 -12.80
N LEU A 319 1.31 -8.48 -13.85
CA LEU A 319 1.76 -8.19 -15.21
C LEU A 319 2.02 -6.71 -15.46
N ASN A 320 1.20 -5.84 -14.87
CA ASN A 320 1.41 -4.39 -14.97
C ASN A 320 2.78 -4.04 -14.37
N CYS A 321 3.08 -4.51 -13.16
CA CYS A 321 4.36 -4.25 -12.52
C CYS A 321 5.55 -4.89 -13.25
N LYS A 322 5.39 -6.08 -13.85
CA LYS A 322 6.41 -6.69 -14.73
C LYS A 322 6.67 -5.84 -15.96
N GLN A 323 5.64 -5.25 -16.54
CA GLN A 323 5.78 -4.35 -17.68
C GLN A 323 6.51 -3.05 -17.28
N LEU A 324 6.20 -2.48 -16.12
CA LEU A 324 6.92 -1.32 -15.58
C LEU A 324 8.40 -1.64 -15.33
N LEU A 325 8.71 -2.82 -14.77
CA LEU A 325 10.09 -3.30 -14.61
C LEU A 325 10.82 -3.39 -15.95
N ASN A 326 10.15 -3.93 -16.98
CA ASN A 326 10.71 -4.03 -18.32
C ASN A 326 11.05 -2.66 -18.92
N TRP A 327 10.15 -1.69 -18.82
CA TRP A 327 10.41 -0.32 -19.29
C TRP A 327 11.54 0.37 -18.52
N ALA A 328 11.68 0.06 -17.22
CA ALA A 328 12.82 0.52 -16.43
C ALA A 328 14.15 -0.18 -16.79
N GLY A 329 14.15 -1.15 -17.72
CA GLY A 329 15.33 -1.92 -18.12
C GLY A 329 15.67 -3.08 -17.17
N VAL A 330 14.78 -3.45 -16.26
CA VAL A 330 14.94 -4.63 -15.40
C VAL A 330 14.44 -5.85 -16.16
N ALA A 331 15.35 -6.70 -16.63
CA ALA A 331 15.01 -7.83 -17.47
C ALA A 331 14.39 -9.02 -16.67
N PRO A 332 13.54 -9.84 -17.34
CA PRO A 332 13.15 -11.15 -16.82
C PRO A 332 14.37 -12.02 -16.44
N PRO A 333 14.24 -12.94 -15.45
CA PRO A 333 12.99 -13.39 -14.84
C PRO A 333 12.62 -12.60 -13.57
N TYR A 334 13.10 -11.36 -13.40
CA TYR A 334 12.79 -10.50 -12.25
C TYR A 334 13.10 -11.17 -10.91
N ARG A 335 14.24 -11.90 -10.81
CA ARG A 335 14.61 -12.69 -9.62
C ARG A 335 14.62 -11.86 -8.34
N ASN A 336 15.01 -10.60 -8.45
CA ASN A 336 15.09 -9.66 -7.34
C ASN A 336 13.71 -9.20 -6.84
N PHE A 337 12.63 -9.48 -7.58
CA PHE A 337 11.25 -9.14 -7.23
C PHE A 337 10.33 -10.34 -7.01
N THR A 338 10.71 -11.51 -7.52
CA THR A 338 9.88 -12.72 -7.46
C THR A 338 10.08 -13.50 -6.17
N THR A 339 8.99 -14.07 -5.65
CA THR A 339 9.04 -15.12 -4.63
C THR A 339 9.09 -16.47 -5.33
N PRO A 340 10.01 -17.38 -4.95
CA PRO A 340 9.92 -18.77 -5.36
C PRO A 340 8.54 -19.28 -4.97
N ARG A 341 7.80 -19.89 -5.91
CA ARG A 341 6.46 -20.45 -5.66
C ARG A 341 6.56 -21.51 -4.56
N GLN A 342 6.29 -21.15 -3.31
CA GLN A 342 5.88 -22.16 -2.33
C GLN A 342 4.44 -22.53 -2.69
N ARG A 343 4.21 -23.81 -3.01
CA ARG A 343 2.87 -24.36 -3.30
C ARG A 343 1.95 -24.00 -2.12
N ARG A 344 1.12 -22.97 -2.25
CA ARG A 344 0.01 -22.72 -1.31
C ARG A 344 -0.92 -23.94 -1.42
N GLY A 345 -0.89 -24.80 -0.41
CA GLY A 345 -1.82 -25.93 -0.30
C GLY A 345 -3.25 -25.40 -0.34
N ARG A 346 -4.04 -25.87 -1.30
CA ARG A 346 -5.49 -25.61 -1.36
C ARG A 346 -6.15 -26.30 -0.16
N GLY A 347 -6.29 -25.58 0.96
CA GLY A 347 -7.25 -25.92 2.01
C GLY A 347 -8.66 -25.56 1.55
N GLY A 348 -9.18 -26.31 0.57
CA GLY A 348 -10.55 -26.17 0.08
C GLY A 348 -11.46 -27.21 0.70
N GLY A 349 -11.88 -26.99 1.95
CA GLY A 349 -13.00 -27.71 2.55
C GLY A 349 -14.31 -27.28 1.89
N ARG A 350 -14.68 -27.94 0.78
CA ARG A 350 -16.05 -27.87 0.26
C ARG A 350 -16.91 -28.81 1.09
N GLY A 351 -17.71 -28.24 1.98
CA GLY A 351 -18.89 -28.90 2.53
C GLY A 351 -19.86 -29.23 1.41
N GLY A 352 -19.99 -30.50 1.08
CA GLY A 352 -21.01 -31.03 0.18
C GLY A 352 -22.29 -31.34 0.95
N GLY A 353 -23.09 -30.32 1.23
CA GLY A 353 -24.50 -30.50 1.58
C GLY A 353 -25.32 -30.65 0.31
N GLY A 354 -25.48 -31.89 -0.17
CA GLY A 354 -26.35 -32.23 -1.29
C GLY A 354 -27.68 -32.77 -0.78
N GLY A 355 -28.70 -31.91 -0.77
CA GLY A 355 -30.08 -32.30 -0.51
C GLY A 355 -30.63 -33.18 -1.66
N GLY A 356 -31.02 -34.40 -1.31
CA GLY A 356 -31.73 -35.30 -2.23
C GLY A 356 -33.22 -35.00 -2.25
N ARG A 357 -33.74 -34.60 -3.42
CA ARG A 357 -35.16 -34.72 -3.78
C ARG A 357 -35.28 -35.11 -5.26
N GLY A 358 -36.17 -36.07 -5.52
CA GLY A 358 -36.64 -36.52 -6.83
C GLY A 358 -35.84 -37.70 -7.37
N GLY A 359 -36.38 -38.88 -7.64
CA GLY A 359 -37.79 -39.28 -7.81
C GLY A 359 -37.90 -40.11 -9.08
N GLY A 360 -38.31 -41.38 -8.93
CA GLY A 360 -39.01 -42.16 -9.96
C GLY A 360 -38.15 -42.87 -11.01
N GLY A 361 -38.30 -44.20 -11.09
CA GLY A 361 -38.00 -44.93 -12.32
C GLY A 361 -37.62 -46.40 -12.17
N GLY A 362 -38.62 -47.26 -11.98
CA GLY A 362 -38.74 -48.52 -12.73
C GLY A 362 -37.85 -49.73 -12.36
N GLY A 363 -38.50 -50.75 -11.79
CA GLY A 363 -38.55 -52.04 -12.49
C GLY A 363 -37.95 -53.27 -11.80
N ARG A 364 -38.76 -54.35 -11.87
CA ARG A 364 -38.48 -55.79 -11.67
C ARG A 364 -38.44 -56.21 -10.19
N GLY A 365 -39.16 -57.24 -9.75
CA GLY A 365 -39.84 -58.31 -10.46
C GLY A 365 -39.50 -59.61 -9.73
N MET A 366 -40.55 -60.28 -9.26
CA MET A 366 -40.58 -61.54 -8.47
C MET A 366 -40.17 -61.43 -7.01
#